data_AF-A0A7J2KV90-F1
#
_entry.id   AF-A0A7J2KV90-F1
#
_cell.length_a   1.000
_cell.length_b   1.000
_cell.length_c   1.000
_cell.angle_alpha   90.00
_cell.angle_beta   90.00
_cell.angle_gamma   90.00
#
_symmetry.space_group_name_H-M   'P 1'
#
loop_
_entity.id
_entity.type
_entity.pdbx_description
1 polymer ?
#
loop_
_entity_poly.entity_id
_entity_poly.type
_entity_poly.pdbx_seq_one_letter_code
_entity_poly.pdbx_strand_id
1 'polypeptide(L)' 'MQRMQSLLKIGCPAVGWKKGRAKIISELCTGCDLCIRVCPVEAIGRNEND' A
#
# COMPACT_ATOMS: atom_id res chain seq x y z
N MET A 1 18.29 3.29 -8.14
CA MET A 1 17.43 2.20 -7.64
C MET A 1 17.12 2.41 -6.14
N GLN A 2 16.49 3.53 -5.77
CA GLN A 2 16.15 3.82 -4.37
C GLN A 2 14.90 3.03 -3.99
N ARG A 3 15.14 1.81 -3.50
CA ARG A 3 14.14 0.79 -3.20
C ARG A 3 13.15 1.32 -2.17
N MET A 4 11.91 1.58 -2.58
CA MET A 4 10.65 1.06 -2.00
C MET A 4 10.56 0.91 -0.46
N GLN A 5 11.25 1.74 0.33
CA GLN A 5 11.26 1.67 1.81
C GLN A 5 10.28 2.66 2.44
N SER A 6 9.71 3.59 1.66
CA SER A 6 8.82 4.63 2.18
C SER A 6 7.50 4.08 2.73
N LEU A 7 6.95 3.01 2.13
CA LEU A 7 5.73 2.38 2.63
C LEU A 7 5.96 1.65 3.98
N LEU A 8 7.14 1.06 4.18
CA LEU A 8 7.46 0.35 5.41
C LEU A 8 7.65 1.32 6.58
N LYS A 9 8.17 2.53 6.31
CA LYS A 9 8.33 3.60 7.31
C LYS A 9 7.00 4.16 7.83
N ILE A 10 5.91 4.00 7.08
CA ILE A 10 4.57 4.42 7.47
C ILE A 10 3.89 3.41 8.39
N GLY A 11 4.37 2.17 8.46
CA GLY A 11 3.84 1.17 9.38
C GLY A 11 2.37 0.81 9.14
N CYS A 12 1.85 1.00 7.92
CA CYS A 12 0.46 0.65 7.62
C CYS A 12 0.30 -0.89 7.74
N PRO A 13 -0.48 -1.40 8.70
CA PRO A 13 -0.59 -2.83 8.95
C PRO A 13 -1.27 -3.57 7.78
N ALA A 14 -2.00 -2.82 6.94
CA ALA A 14 -2.73 -3.34 5.80
C ALA A 14 -1.88 -3.56 4.54
N VAL A 15 -0.64 -3.06 4.47
CA VAL A 15 0.17 -3.19 3.25
C VAL A 15 1.23 -4.27 3.39
N GLY A 16 1.07 -5.36 2.64
CA GLY A 16 2.05 -6.44 2.53
C GLY A 16 2.83 -6.41 1.20
N TRP A 17 3.95 -7.14 1.14
CA TRP A 17 4.72 -7.38 -0.08
C TRP A 17 4.61 -8.83 -0.52
N LYS A 18 4.15 -9.09 -1.75
CA LYS A 18 4.08 -10.44 -2.33
C LYS A 18 4.64 -10.43 -3.75
N LYS A 19 5.65 -11.28 -4.02
CA LYS A 19 6.28 -11.42 -5.35
C LYS A 19 6.70 -10.07 -5.98
N GLY A 20 7.25 -9.16 -5.18
CA GLY A 20 7.67 -7.83 -5.66
C GLY A 20 6.52 -6.88 -6.00
N ARG A 21 5.28 -7.18 -5.58
CA ARG A 21 4.11 -6.31 -5.70
C ARG A 21 3.53 -5.99 -4.33
N ALA A 22 3.12 -4.75 -4.11
CA ALA A 22 2.42 -4.35 -2.90
C ALA A 22 1.01 -4.95 -2.97
N LYS A 23 0.53 -5.49 -1.85
CA LYS A 23 -0.81 -6.03 -1.72
C LYS A 23 -1.48 -5.40 -0.49
N ILE A 24 -2.70 -4.92 -0.68
CA ILE A 24 -3.55 -4.45 0.42
C ILE A 24 -4.28 -5.65 1.03
N ILE A 25 -4.28 -5.73 2.35
CA ILE A 25 -5.04 -6.67 3.16
C ILE A 25 -6.28 -5.93 3.62
N SER A 26 -7.44 -6.18 2.99
CA SER A 26 -8.69 -5.47 3.29
C SER A 26 -9.10 -5.58 4.75
N GLU A 27 -8.85 -6.72 5.39
CA GLU A 27 -9.16 -6.98 6.82
C GLU A 27 -8.47 -6.01 7.79
N LEU A 28 -7.33 -5.45 7.41
CA LEU A 28 -6.58 -4.48 8.22
C LEU A 28 -6.67 -3.06 7.64
N CYS A 29 -7.31 -2.91 6.47
CA CYS A 29 -7.42 -1.65 5.78
C CYS A 29 -8.51 -0.79 6.44
N THR A 30 -8.13 0.40 6.88
CA THR A 30 -9.05 1.37 7.49
C THR A 30 -9.57 2.43 6.51
N GLY A 31 -9.22 2.33 5.23
CA GLY A 31 -9.64 3.30 4.21
C GLY A 31 -8.97 4.68 4.33
N CYS A 32 -7.79 4.78 4.94
CA CYS A 32 -7.10 6.06 5.17
C CYS A 32 -6.43 6.68 3.91
N ASP A 33 -6.48 5.98 2.77
CA ASP A 33 -5.87 6.33 1.47
C ASP A 33 -4.37 6.68 1.52
N LEU A 34 -3.69 6.37 2.62
CA LEU A 34 -2.29 6.73 2.81
C LEU A 34 -1.40 6.00 1.79
N CYS A 35 -1.70 4.73 1.52
CA CYS A 35 -0.99 3.91 0.55
C CYS A 35 -1.04 4.49 -0.88
N ILE A 36 -2.12 5.18 -1.25
CA ILE A 36 -2.29 5.85 -2.55
C ILE A 36 -1.34 7.05 -2.61
N ARG A 37 -1.38 7.93 -1.59
CA ARG A 37 -0.57 9.16 -1.54
C ARG A 37 0.94 8.90 -1.47
N VAL A 38 1.35 7.76 -0.89
CA VAL A 38 2.77 7.45 -0.69
C VAL A 38 3.34 6.51 -1.74
N CYS A 39 2.52 6.01 -2.66
CA CYS A 39 2.99 5.15 -3.74
C CYS A 39 3.68 6.00 -4.80
N PRO A 40 5.01 5.87 -4.98
CA PRO A 40 5.77 6.72 -5.93
C PRO A 40 5.42 6.45 -7.39
N VAL A 41 4.75 5.34 -7.68
CA VAL A 41 4.36 4.87 -9.01
C VAL A 41 2.84 4.79 -9.17
N GLU A 42 2.08 5.31 -8.20
CA GLU A 42 0.61 5.33 -8.20
C GLU A 42 -0.04 3.98 -8.57
N ALA A 43 0.58 2.88 -8.14
CA ALA A 43 0.14 1.52 -8.47
C ALA A 43 -1.02 1.02 -7.58
N ILE A 44 -1.47 1.81 -6.61
CA ILE A 44 -2.51 1.45 -5.64
C ILE A 44 -3.68 2.42 -5.85
N GLY A 45 -4.85 1.87 -6.18
CA GLY A 45 -6.11 2.61 -6.27
C GLY A 45 -7.07 2.22 -5.15
N ARG A 46 -8.06 3.07 -4.90
CA ARG A 46 -9.20 2.72 -4.04
C ARG A 46 -10.06 1.73 -4.83
N ASN A 47 -10.14 0.49 -4.39
CA ASN A 47 -11.04 -0.48 -4.99
C ASN A 47 -12.45 -0.16 -4.49
N GLU A 48 -13.36 0.23 -5.39
CA GLU A 48 -14.77 0.51 -5.09
C GLU A 48 -15.65 -0.75 -5.03
N ASN A 49 -15.05 -1.94 -4.91
CA ASN A 49 -15.74 -3.23 -5.03
C ASN A 49 -15.28 -4.28 -4.00
N ASP A 50 -15.19 -3.89 -2.73
CA ASP A 50 -15.23 -4.82 -1.57
C ASP A 50 -16.29 -4.33 -0.57
#